data_AF-A0A7J2YT54-F1
#
_entry.id   AF-A0A7J2YT54-F1
#
_cell.length_a   1.000
_cell.length_b   1.000
_cell.length_c   1.000
_cell.angle_alpha   90.00
_cell.angle_beta   90.00
_cell.angle_gamma   90.00
#
_symmetry.space_group_name_H-M   'P 1'
#
loop_
_entity.id
_entity.type
_entity.pdbx_description
1 polymer ?
#
loop_
_entity_poly.entity_id
_entity_poly.type
_entity_poly.pdbx_seq_one_letter_code
_entity_poly.pdbx_strand_id
1 'polypeptide(L)'
;MKKLALMKKFMKQFVGKGCHLVIRDRDGSFRVHTIEVMQKVDDTCPVPDLAVGDYFLRLGAVTPQGSEAQIVCNWSDDLLKNLLANYREAKDADCSQITMFHDPTSSDPNRWLLTWGNQQPAPRRKDPVRYIS
;
A
#
# COMPACT_ATOMS: atom_id res chain seq x y z
N MET A 1 -12.64 -14.42 -11.67
CA MET A 1 -13.07 -13.75 -10.42
C MET A 1 -13.36 -12.30 -10.78
N LYS A 2 -14.50 -11.70 -10.40
CA LYS A 2 -14.80 -10.28 -10.75
C LYS A 2 -13.87 -9.32 -9.97
N LYS A 3 -13.36 -8.25 -10.61
CA LYS A 3 -12.45 -7.25 -10.01
C LYS A 3 -12.87 -6.77 -8.61
N LEU A 4 -14.16 -6.46 -8.43
CA LEU A 4 -14.73 -6.08 -7.13
C LEU A 4 -14.51 -7.14 -6.03
N ALA A 5 -14.65 -8.43 -6.36
CA ALA A 5 -14.42 -9.50 -5.39
C ALA A 5 -12.94 -9.58 -5.01
N LEU A 6 -12.04 -9.31 -5.96
CA LEU A 6 -10.60 -9.26 -5.73
C LEU A 6 -10.21 -8.09 -4.82
N MET A 7 -10.76 -6.90 -5.07
CA MET A 7 -10.59 -5.71 -4.21
C MET A 7 -11.07 -5.97 -2.78
N LYS A 8 -12.27 -6.55 -2.62
CA LYS A 8 -12.81 -6.92 -1.30
C LYS A 8 -11.94 -7.95 -0.58
N LYS A 9 -11.37 -8.91 -1.32
CA LYS A 9 -10.45 -9.91 -0.75
C LYS A 9 -9.14 -9.25 -0.30
N PHE A 10 -8.56 -8.38 -1.13
CA PHE A 10 -7.36 -7.61 -0.82
C PHE A 10 -7.55 -6.77 0.46
N MET A 11 -8.61 -5.96 0.52
CA MET A 11 -8.97 -5.14 1.68
C MET A 11 -8.99 -5.95 2.99
N LYS A 12 -9.63 -7.12 2.98
CA LYS A 12 -9.75 -7.99 4.16
C LYS A 12 -8.45 -8.65 4.61
N GLN A 13 -7.42 -8.72 3.75
CA GLN A 13 -6.16 -9.37 4.11
C GLN A 13 -5.12 -8.39 4.68
N PHE A 14 -5.05 -7.18 4.13
CA PHE A 14 -4.01 -6.22 4.52
C PHE A 14 -4.40 -5.31 5.68
N VAL A 15 -5.69 -5.14 5.98
CA VAL A 15 -6.14 -4.38 7.15
C VAL A 15 -6.26 -5.32 8.36
N GLY A 16 -5.43 -5.10 9.38
CA GLY A 16 -5.58 -5.71 10.71
C GLY A 16 -5.09 -7.15 10.88
N LYS A 17 -4.40 -7.75 9.89
CA LYS A 17 -3.89 -9.15 9.98
C LYS A 17 -2.39 -9.28 10.18
N GLY A 18 -1.72 -8.25 10.70
CA GLY A 18 -0.30 -8.33 11.05
C GLY A 18 0.65 -8.48 9.86
N CYS A 19 0.23 -8.08 8.66
CA CYS A 19 1.14 -7.80 7.53
C CYS A 19 0.78 -6.43 6.98
N HIS A 20 1.71 -5.49 7.02
CA HIS A 20 1.49 -4.12 6.58
C HIS A 20 1.87 -3.94 5.12
N LEU A 21 1.07 -3.17 4.40
CA LEU A 21 1.45 -2.68 3.08
C LEU A 21 2.17 -1.33 3.23
N VAL A 22 3.35 -1.23 2.63
CA VAL A 22 4.11 0.01 2.52
C VAL A 22 4.26 0.35 1.05
N ILE A 23 3.83 1.55 0.67
CA ILE A 23 4.02 2.07 -0.69
C ILE A 23 5.21 3.01 -0.64
N ARG A 24 6.25 2.73 -1.43
CA ARG A 24 7.38 3.63 -1.63
C ARG A 24 7.29 4.21 -3.02
N ASP A 25 7.18 5.53 -3.05
CA ASP A 25 7.27 6.32 -4.26
C ASP A 25 8.48 7.26 -4.16
N ARG A 26 8.79 7.97 -5.24
CA ARG A 26 9.91 8.93 -5.30
C ARG A 26 9.89 9.94 -4.14
N ASP A 27 8.69 10.33 -3.73
CA ASP A 27 8.47 11.39 -2.74
C ASP A 27 8.35 10.89 -1.30
N GLY A 28 8.37 9.57 -1.07
CA GLY A 28 8.34 9.06 0.29
C GLY A 28 7.86 7.62 0.45
N SER A 29 7.72 7.24 1.71
CA SER A 29 7.17 5.94 2.12
C SER A 29 5.82 6.19 2.78
N PHE A 30 4.85 5.33 2.50
CA PHE A 30 3.49 5.44 3.04
C PHE A 30 3.11 4.09 3.63
N ARG A 31 2.90 4.02 4.95
CA ARG A 31 2.41 2.81 5.60
C ARG A 31 0.89 2.84 5.57
N VAL A 32 0.31 1.93 4.80
CA VAL A 32 -1.15 1.81 4.68
C VAL A 32 -1.71 1.23 5.97
N HIS A 33 -2.76 1.88 6.50
CA HIS A 33 -3.48 1.45 7.68
C HIS A 33 -4.96 1.18 7.40
N THR A 34 -5.54 1.85 6.40
CA THR A 34 -6.94 1.68 5.99
C THR A 34 -7.02 1.43 4.50
N ILE A 35 -7.93 0.55 4.08
CA ILE A 35 -8.20 0.24 2.68
C ILE A 35 -9.71 0.21 2.51
N GLU A 36 -10.23 0.95 1.54
CA GLU A 36 -11.65 1.02 1.23
C GLU A 36 -11.88 0.81 -0.26
N VAL A 37 -12.98 0.12 -0.59
CA VAL A 37 -13.44 -0.03 -1.97
C VAL A 37 -14.51 1.02 -2.22
N MET A 38 -14.23 1.93 -3.14
CA MET A 38 -15.12 3.03 -3.51
C MET A 38 -15.72 2.77 -4.89
N GLN A 39 -16.90 3.32 -5.15
CA GLN A 39 -17.52 3.33 -6.48
C GLN A 39 -17.43 4.75 -7.04
N LYS A 40 -17.07 4.89 -8.32
CA LYS A 40 -17.14 6.18 -9.01
C LYS A 40 -18.61 6.52 -9.29
N VAL A 41 -19.07 7.62 -8.72
CA VAL A 41 -20.47 8.08 -8.84
C VAL A 41 -20.64 9.20 -9.85
N ASP A 42 -19.57 9.95 -10.12
CA ASP A 42 -19.53 11.07 -11.04
C ASP A 42 -18.11 11.32 -11.57
N ASP A 43 -17.97 12.33 -12.43
CA ASP A 43 -16.70 12.73 -13.05
C ASP A 43 -15.82 13.63 -12.18
N THR A 44 -16.24 13.94 -10.94
CA THR A 44 -15.39 14.64 -9.95
C THR A 44 -14.37 13.70 -9.31
N CYS A 45 -14.53 12.39 -9.51
CA CYS A 45 -13.60 11.38 -9.03
C CYS A 45 -12.19 11.60 -9.61
N PRO A 46 -11.12 11.64 -8.78
CA PRO A 46 -9.75 11.89 -9.22
C PRO A 46 -9.14 10.71 -10.01
N VAL A 47 -9.93 9.69 -10.36
CA VAL A 47 -9.54 8.55 -11.17
C VAL A 47 -10.08 8.75 -12.59
N PRO A 48 -9.28 9.35 -13.50
CA PRO A 48 -9.75 9.70 -14.84
C PRO A 48 -10.09 8.48 -15.69
N ASP A 49 -9.30 7.41 -15.57
CA ASP A 49 -9.39 6.20 -16.41
C ASP A 49 -10.44 5.17 -15.94
N LEU A 50 -11.43 5.62 -15.18
CA LEU A 50 -12.48 4.76 -14.62
C LEU A 50 -13.85 5.24 -15.05
N ALA A 51 -14.72 4.34 -15.50
CA ALA A 51 -16.09 4.70 -15.85
C ALA A 51 -16.96 4.96 -14.60
N VAL A 52 -18.02 5.75 -14.74
CA VAL A 52 -19.03 5.87 -13.68
C VAL A 52 -19.70 4.50 -13.47
N GLY A 53 -19.85 4.11 -12.21
CA GLY A 53 -20.35 2.79 -11.80
C GLY A 53 -19.25 1.76 -11.52
N ASP A 54 -18.01 2.00 -11.94
CA ASP A 54 -16.86 1.14 -11.64
C ASP A 54 -16.26 1.43 -10.26
N TYR A 55 -15.37 0.53 -9.82
CA TYR A 55 -14.80 0.54 -8.47
C TYR A 55 -13.30 0.82 -8.47
N PHE A 56 -12.85 1.51 -7.43
CA PHE A 56 -11.44 1.83 -7.18
C PHE A 56 -11.10 1.67 -5.70
N LEU A 57 -9.81 1.77 -5.36
CA LEU A 57 -9.33 1.68 -3.99
C LEU A 57 -9.00 3.08 -3.45
N ARG A 58 -9.40 3.32 -2.19
CA ARG A 58 -8.90 4.43 -1.38
C ARG A 58 -8.07 3.83 -0.24
N LEU A 59 -6.82 4.26 -0.14
CA LEU A 59 -5.88 3.81 0.89
C LEU A 59 -5.60 4.98 1.84
N GLY A 60 -5.91 4.79 3.12
CA GLY A 60 -5.43 5.64 4.20
C GLY A 60 -4.03 5.19 4.62
N ALA A 61 -3.07 6.10 4.59
CA ALA A 61 -1.68 5.79 4.89
C ALA A 61 -1.01 6.90 5.71
N VAL A 62 0.02 6.54 6.47
CA VAL A 62 0.84 7.48 7.22
C VAL A 62 2.26 7.55 6.69
N THR A 63 2.82 8.75 6.64
CA THR A 63 4.24 8.97 6.33
C THR A 63 5.11 8.59 7.53
N PRO A 64 6.44 8.42 7.36
CA PRO A 64 7.37 8.22 8.46
C PRO A 64 7.33 9.32 9.52
N GLN A 65 6.93 10.53 9.12
CA GLN A 65 6.78 11.69 10.00
C GLN A 65 5.45 11.70 10.77
N GLY A 66 4.54 10.76 10.48
CA GLY A 66 3.23 10.65 11.13
C GLY A 66 2.12 11.46 10.47
N SER A 67 2.37 12.06 9.30
CA SER A 67 1.34 12.77 8.55
C SER A 67 0.40 11.78 7.85
N GLU A 68 -0.90 12.05 7.90
CA GLU A 68 -1.91 11.28 7.17
C GLU A 68 -1.91 11.63 5.67
N ALA A 69 -2.09 10.62 4.85
CA ALA A 69 -2.20 10.70 3.40
C ALA A 69 -3.34 9.79 2.91
N GLN A 70 -3.99 10.24 1.84
CA GLN A 70 -5.02 9.47 1.14
C GLN A 70 -4.51 9.18 -0.27
N ILE A 71 -4.43 7.91 -0.62
CA ILE A 71 -3.97 7.45 -1.94
C ILE A 71 -5.16 6.83 -2.65
N VAL A 72 -5.48 7.33 -3.84
CA VAL A 72 -6.56 6.81 -4.67
C VAL A 72 -5.97 6.04 -5.84
N CYS A 73 -6.34 4.78 -6.01
CA CYS A 73 -5.71 3.90 -7.01
C CYS A 73 -6.73 3.05 -7.78
N ASN A 74 -6.53 2.96 -9.09
CA ASN A 74 -7.20 1.99 -9.97
C ASN A 74 -6.25 0.84 -10.32
N TRP A 75 -5.92 0.04 -9.31
CA TRP A 75 -5.01 -1.08 -9.52
C TRP A 75 -5.60 -2.18 -10.41
N SER A 76 -4.76 -2.73 -11.27
CA SER A 76 -5.10 -3.83 -12.16
C SER A 76 -5.40 -5.12 -11.40
N ASP A 77 -6.19 -6.00 -12.01
CA ASP A 77 -6.49 -7.32 -11.44
C ASP A 77 -5.22 -8.12 -11.19
N ASP A 78 -4.21 -7.98 -12.04
CA ASP A 78 -2.96 -8.72 -11.91
C ASP A 78 -2.09 -8.19 -10.77
N LEU A 79 -2.04 -6.87 -10.56
CA LEU A 79 -1.38 -6.29 -9.40
C LEU A 79 -2.03 -6.76 -8.08
N LEU A 80 -3.37 -6.76 -8.03
CA LEU A 80 -4.11 -7.24 -6.86
C LEU A 80 -3.88 -8.75 -6.59
N LYS A 81 -3.82 -9.58 -7.64
CA LYS A 81 -3.47 -11.01 -7.50
C LYS A 81 -2.04 -11.16 -6.99
N ASN A 82 -1.09 -10.41 -7.55
CA ASN A 82 0.32 -10.44 -7.16
C ASN A 82 0.50 -10.04 -5.69
N LEU A 83 -0.20 -9.00 -5.23
CA LEU A 83 -0.20 -8.59 -3.82
C LEU A 83 -0.78 -9.67 -2.90
N LEU A 84 -1.87 -10.33 -3.30
CA LEU A 84 -2.45 -11.42 -2.53
C LEU A 84 -1.55 -12.67 -2.48
N ALA A 85 -0.82 -12.96 -3.55
CA ALA A 85 0.18 -14.03 -3.58
C ALA A 85 1.37 -13.70 -2.66
N ASN A 86 1.91 -12.49 -2.77
CA ASN A 86 2.99 -12.01 -1.90
C ASN A 86 2.58 -11.96 -0.43
N TYR A 87 1.32 -11.62 -0.13
CA TYR A 87 0.78 -11.70 1.24
C TYR A 87 0.90 -13.10 1.81
N ARG A 88 0.57 -14.12 1.01
CA ARG A 88 0.68 -15.51 1.44
C ARG A 88 2.15 -15.90 1.66
N GLU A 89 3.02 -15.61 0.71
CA GLU A 89 4.45 -15.90 0.82
C GLU A 89 5.11 -15.19 2.02
N ALA A 90 4.80 -13.90 2.21
CA ALA A 90 5.29 -13.13 3.35
C ALA A 90 4.80 -13.73 4.68
N LYS A 91 3.54 -14.18 4.75
CA LYS A 91 3.00 -14.86 5.93
C LYS A 91 3.67 -16.21 6.19
N ASP A 92 3.88 -17.00 5.15
CA ASP A 92 4.56 -18.29 5.25
C ASP A 92 6.03 -18.12 5.70
N ALA A 93 6.65 -16.97 5.38
CA ALA A 93 8.00 -16.58 5.79
C ALA A 93 8.06 -15.75 7.10
N ASP A 94 6.97 -15.67 7.87
CA ASP A 94 6.87 -14.88 9.11
C ASP A 94 7.31 -13.41 8.96
N CYS A 95 6.96 -12.82 7.81
CA CYS A 95 7.23 -11.43 7.48
C CYS A 95 6.00 -10.55 7.75
N SER A 96 6.25 -9.42 8.41
CA SER A 96 5.23 -8.47 8.86
C SER A 96 4.98 -7.31 7.90
N GLN A 97 5.71 -7.23 6.78
CA GLN A 97 5.62 -6.11 5.84
C GLN A 97 5.80 -6.55 4.40
N ILE A 98 4.97 -6.00 3.51
CA ILE A 98 5.15 -5.96 2.06
C ILE A 98 5.41 -4.53 1.65
N THR A 99 6.44 -4.30 0.85
CA THR A 99 6.80 -2.99 0.30
C THR A 99 6.62 -3.00 -1.20
N MET A 100 5.88 -2.03 -1.71
CA MET A 100 5.68 -1.78 -3.14
C MET A 100 6.56 -0.62 -3.58
N PHE A 101 7.20 -0.76 -4.73
CA PHE A 101 7.98 0.29 -5.39
C PHE A 101 7.47 0.48 -6.80
N HIS A 102 7.32 1.73 -7.24
CA HIS A 102 7.06 1.98 -8.65
C HIS A 102 8.26 1.49 -9.47
N ASP A 103 8.03 0.72 -10.53
CA ASP A 103 9.11 0.32 -11.44
C ASP A 103 9.66 1.58 -12.14
N PRO A 104 10.93 1.98 -11.91
CA PRO A 104 11.47 3.20 -12.49
C PRO A 104 11.70 3.08 -14.00
N THR A 105 11.66 1.86 -14.54
CA THR A 105 11.90 1.56 -15.97
C THR A 105 10.62 1.44 -16.78
N SER A 106 9.45 1.46 -16.13
CA SER A 106 8.16 1.32 -16.79
C SER A 106 7.34 2.61 -16.71
N SER A 107 6.65 2.93 -17.82
CA SER A 107 5.62 3.95 -17.86
C SER A 107 4.24 3.44 -17.42
N ASP A 108 4.10 2.14 -17.12
CA ASP A 108 2.84 1.56 -16.66
C ASP A 108 2.63 1.86 -15.17
N PRO A 109 1.58 2.62 -14.79
CA PRO A 109 1.29 2.95 -13.39
C PRO A 109 0.90 1.73 -12.53
N ASN A 110 0.63 0.58 -13.15
CA ASN A 110 0.35 -0.68 -12.47
C ASN A 110 1.58 -1.58 -12.32
N ARG A 111 2.74 -1.15 -12.82
CA ARG A 111 3.96 -1.94 -12.71
C ARG A 111 4.71 -1.62 -11.42
N TRP A 112 4.42 -2.45 -10.41
CA TRP A 112 5.02 -2.36 -9.09
C TRP A 112 5.96 -3.53 -8.82
N LEU A 113 7.13 -3.22 -8.28
CA LEU A 113 8.04 -4.20 -7.71
C LEU A 113 7.64 -4.46 -6.26
N LEU A 114 7.58 -5.73 -5.86
CA LEU A 114 7.18 -6.15 -4.52
C LEU A 114 8.37 -6.76 -3.80
N THR A 115 8.60 -6.33 -2.57
CA THR A 115 9.51 -7.00 -1.64
C THR A 115 8.80 -7.23 -0.31
N TRP A 116 9.23 -8.22 0.45
CA TRP A 116 8.67 -8.50 1.77
C TRP A 116 9.77 -8.79 2.78
N GLY A 117 9.47 -8.52 4.04
CA GLY A 117 10.42 -8.64 5.13
C GLY A 117 9.80 -8.18 6.45
N ASN A 118 10.62 -8.12 7.49
CA ASN A 118 10.24 -7.55 8.77
C ASN A 118 10.59 -6.06 8.83
N GLN A 119 9.81 -5.28 9.59
CA GLN A 119 10.15 -3.88 9.86
C GLN A 119 11.59 -3.83 10.40
N GLN A 120 12.48 -3.15 9.67
CA GLN A 120 13.76 -2.77 10.27
C GLN A 120 13.44 -1.87 11.47
N PRO A 121 14.02 -2.13 12.65
CA PRO A 121 13.89 -1.19 13.75
C PRO A 121 14.37 0.17 13.24
N ALA A 122 13.54 1.20 13.41
CA ALA A 122 13.97 2.57 13.17
C ALA A 122 15.32 2.76 13.88
N PRO A 123 16.33 3.38 13.25
CA PRO A 123 17.57 3.67 13.94
C PRO A 123 17.19 4.41 15.22
N ARG A 124 17.45 3.80 16.38
CA ARG A 124 17.27 4.44 17.67
C ARG A 124 18.02 5.75 17.56
N ARG A 125 17.30 6.89 17.59
CA ARG A 125 17.94 8.19 17.78
C ARG A 125 18.77 8.00 19.05
N LYS A 126 20.10 7.98 18.92
CA LYS A 126 20.96 8.01 20.09
C LYS A 126 20.57 9.28 20.81
N ASP A 127 19.96 9.16 21.99
CA ASP A 127 19.75 10.31 22.86
C ASP A 127 21.10 11.03 22.97
N PRO A 128 21.18 12.33 22.69
CA PRO A 128 22.42 13.05 22.86
C PRO A 128 22.79 12.92 24.33
N VAL A 129 23.93 12.27 24.61
CA VAL A 129 24.52 12.20 25.94
C VAL A 129 24.73 13.62 26.40
N ARG A 130 23.84 14.12 27.27
CA ARG A 130 24.01 15.39 27.95
C ARG A 130 25.06 15.17 29.03
N TYR A 131 26.28 15.63 28.78
CA TYR A 131 27.24 15.84 29.86
C TYR A 131 26.73 17.03 30.67
N ILE A 132 26.41 16.79 31.93
CA ILE A 132 26.16 17.84 32.91
C ILE A 132 27.54 18.23 33.43
N SER A 133 27.98 19.45 33.12
CA SER A 133 29.17 20.08 33.70
C SER A 133 28.81 20.78 35.00
#